data_AF-A0A660N733-F1
#
_entry.id   AF-A0A660N733-F1
#
_cell.length_a   1.000
_cell.length_b   1.000
_cell.length_c   1.000
_cell.angle_alpha   90.00
_cell.angle_beta   90.00
_cell.angle_gamma   90.00
#
_symmetry.space_group_name_H-M   'P 1'
#
loop_
_entity.id
_entity.type
_entity.pdbx_description
1 polymer ?
#
loop_
_entity_poly.entity_id
_entity_poly.type
_entity_poly.pdbx_seq_one_letter_code
_entity_poly.pdbx_strand_id
1 'polypeptide(L)' 'MRYPGIVHIKKGEARALKAGGAWIYDNEIERTEGTFDNGDLVTVLDFDGYCLGHGFININ' A
#
# COMPACT_ATOMS: atom_id res chain seq x y z
N MET A 1 6.74 15.18 -2.63
CA MET A 1 7.24 14.21 -3.62
C MET A 1 6.05 13.32 -3.98
N ARG A 2 5.71 13.18 -5.27
CA ARG A 2 4.60 12.32 -5.70
C ARG A 2 5.21 11.01 -6.18
N TYR A 3 4.93 9.92 -5.48
CA TYR A 3 5.40 8.59 -5.85
C TYR A 3 4.65 8.08 -7.09
N PRO A 4 5.25 7.16 -7.87
CA PRO A 4 4.67 6.64 -9.12
C PRO A 4 3.35 5.87 -8.93
N GLY A 5 3.07 5.37 -7.72
CA GLY A 5 1.89 4.58 -7.43
C GLY A 5 1.24 4.87 -6.08
N ILE A 6 -0.05 4.53 -6.00
CA ILE A 6 -0.85 4.52 -4.77
C ILE A 6 -1.47 3.12 -4.61
N VAL A 7 -1.34 2.55 -3.41
CA VAL A 7 -1.97 1.29 -3.02
C VAL A 7 -3.10 1.60 -2.05
N HIS A 8 -4.32 1.16 -2.38
CA HIS A 8 -5.49 1.32 -1.53
C HIS A 8 -5.79 0.03 -0.78
N ILE A 9 -5.90 0.12 0.54
CA ILE A 9 -6.18 -1.01 1.42
C ILE A 9 -7.68 -1.22 1.58
N LYS A 10 -8.10 -2.49 1.66
CA LYS A 10 -9.47 -2.89 1.98
C LYS A 10 -9.87 -2.41 3.37
N LYS A 11 -11.15 -2.08 3.54
CA LYS A 11 -11.68 -1.67 4.85
C LYS A 11 -11.46 -2.75 5.90
N GLY A 12 -10.72 -2.41 6.95
CA GLY A 12 -10.45 -3.32 8.08
C GLY A 12 -9.22 -4.22 7.92
N GLU A 13 -8.43 -4.03 6.87
CA GLU A 13 -7.17 -4.74 6.62
C GLU A 13 -5.93 -3.89 7.00
N ALA A 14 -4.74 -4.32 6.59
CA ALA A 14 -3.43 -3.82 7.04
C ALA A 14 -3.23 -3.95 8.56
N ARG A 15 -3.79 -5.01 9.15
CA ARG A 15 -3.76 -5.21 10.62
C ARG A 15 -2.35 -5.43 11.14
N ALA A 16 -1.55 -6.19 10.39
CA ALA A 16 -0.15 -6.45 10.75
C ALA A 16 0.65 -5.13 10.73
N LEU A 17 0.52 -4.33 9.67
CA LEU A 17 1.15 -3.00 9.58
C LEU A 17 0.73 -2.09 10.75
N LYS A 18 -0.58 -2.00 11.02
CA LYS A 18 -1.13 -1.17 12.12
C LYS A 18 -0.66 -1.60 13.50
N ALA A 19 -0.25 -2.86 13.66
CA ALA A 19 0.36 -3.40 14.88
C ALA A 19 1.90 -3.30 14.92
N GLY A 20 2.53 -2.62 13.94
CA GLY A 20 3.98 -2.43 13.87
C GLY A 20 4.73 -3.43 12.97
N GLY A 21 4.01 -4.27 12.23
CA GLY A 21 4.58 -5.10 11.17
C GLY A 21 5.04 -4.28 9.96
N ALA A 22 5.85 -4.88 9.08
CA ALA A 22 6.44 -4.19 7.94
C ALA A 22 5.76 -4.49 6.58
N TRP A 23 4.80 -5.42 6.55
CA TRP A 23 4.27 -6.00 5.31
C TRP A 23 2.77 -5.78 5.17
N ILE A 24 2.35 -5.60 3.92
CA ILE A 24 0.97 -5.65 3.44
C ILE A 24 0.95 -6.68 2.32
N TYR A 25 0.04 -7.64 2.39
CA TYR A 25 -0.11 -8.70 1.39
C TYR A 25 -1.19 -8.35 0.36
N ASP A 26 -1.13 -9.01 -0.81
CA ASP A 26 -2.04 -8.80 -1.94
C ASP A 26 -3.52 -8.97 -1.56
N ASN A 27 -3.84 -9.94 -0.69
CA ASN A 27 -5.18 -10.18 -0.20
C ASN A 27 -5.76 -9.00 0.61
N GLU A 28 -4.92 -8.11 1.16
CA GLU A 28 -5.30 -6.90 1.91
C GLU A 28 -5.53 -5.68 0.99
N ILE A 29 -5.07 -5.74 -0.27
CA ILE A 29 -5.13 -4.64 -1.24
C ILE A 29 -6.46 -4.65 -1.99
N GLU A 30 -7.13 -3.50 -2.02
CA GLU A 30 -8.38 -3.29 -2.77
C GLU A 30 -8.10 -2.95 -4.24
N ARG A 31 -7.21 -1.98 -4.48
CA ARG A 31 -6.78 -1.58 -5.83
C ARG A 31 -5.44 -0.85 -5.78
N THR A 32 -4.81 -0.73 -6.94
CA THR A 32 -3.62 0.09 -7.14
C THR A 32 -3.87 1.13 -8.23
N GLU A 33 -3.24 2.29 -8.09
CA GLU A 33 -3.34 3.42 -9.04
C GLU A 33 -1.93 3.85 -9.45
N GLY A 34 -1.74 4.24 -10.72
CA GLY A 34 -0.45 4.67 -11.26
C GLY A 34 0.27 3.58 -12.07
N THR A 35 1.54 3.83 -12.38
CA THR A 35 2.41 2.92 -13.14
C THR A 35 3.74 2.82 -12.40
N PHE A 36 4.08 1.61 -11.99
CA PHE A 36 5.22 1.32 -11.12
C PHE A 36 5.76 -0.07 -11.43
N ASP A 37 7.04 -0.26 -11.17
CA ASP A 37 7.77 -1.52 -11.29
C ASP A 37 8.11 -2.10 -9.92
N ASN A 38 8.48 -3.39 -9.89
CA ASN A 38 8.99 -4.03 -8.68
C ASN A 38 10.16 -3.24 -8.08
N GLY A 39 10.05 -2.87 -6.81
CA GLY A 39 11.04 -2.06 -6.10
C GLY A 39 10.77 -0.55 -6.12
N ASP A 40 9.72 -0.09 -6.80
CA ASP A 40 9.31 1.31 -6.70
C ASP A 40 8.72 1.63 -5.33
N LEU A 41 8.96 2.86 -4.87
CA LEU A 41 8.32 3.39 -3.67
C LEU A 41 6.91 3.88 -4.01
N VAL A 42 5.91 3.46 -3.25
CA VAL A 42 4.50 3.83 -3.43
C VAL A 42 3.90 4.42 -2.16
N THR A 43 2.83 5.20 -2.28
CA THR A 43 2.02 5.64 -1.13
C THR A 43 0.95 4.59 -0.81
N VAL A 44 0.77 4.28 0.47
CA VAL A 44 -0.28 3.37 0.93
C VAL A 44 -1.37 4.17 1.64
N LEU A 45 -2.60 4.03 1.17
CA LEU A 45 -3.79 4.67 1.74
C LEU A 45 -4.75 3.63 2.30
N ASP A 46 -5.32 3.90 3.47
CA ASP A 46 -6.43 3.12 4.03
C ASP A 46 -7.72 3.34 3.23
N PHE A 47 -8.78 2.59 3.55
CA PHE A 47 -10.05 2.61 2.82
C PHE A 47 -10.75 3.99 2.78
N ASP A 48 -10.45 4.85 3.76
CA ASP A 48 -10.97 6.21 3.90
C ASP A 48 -10.02 7.29 3.33
N GLY A 49 -8.91 6.88 2.72
CA GLY A 49 -7.89 7.78 2.19
C GLY A 49 -6.85 8.22 3.21
N TYR A 50 -6.89 7.74 4.46
CA TYR A 50 -5.84 8.02 5.44
C TYR A 50 -4.49 7.45 5.00
N CYS A 51 -3.43 8.25 5.06
CA CYS A 51 -2.09 7.80 4.66
C CYS A 51 -1.48 6.88 5.73
N LEU A 52 -1.30 5.61 5.39
CA LEU A 52 -0.65 4.61 6.26
C LEU A 52 0.88 4.67 6.17
N GLY A 53 1.41 5.18 5.06
CA GLY A 53 2.84 5.39 4.89
C GLY A 53 3.31 5.19 3.45
N HIS A 54 4.60 4.89 3.33
CA HIS A 54 5.26 4.63 2.05
C HIS A 54 6.05 3.33 2.15
N GLY A 55 6.07 2.56 1.08
CA GLY A 55 6.73 1.25 1.05
C GLY A 55 7.14 0.85 -0.35
N PHE A 56 8.03 -0.14 -0.44
CA PHE A 56 8.44 -0.71 -1.72
C PHE A 56 7.41 -1.72 -2.20
N ILE A 57 7.00 -1.62 -3.47
CA ILE A 57 6.03 -2.54 -4.06
C ILE A 57 6.71 -3.74 -4.70
N ASN A 58 6.06 -4.90 -4.58
CA ASN A 58 6.41 -6.12 -5.31
C ASN A 58 5.11 -6.75 -5.81
N ILE A 59 5.00 -6.93 -7.13
CA ILE A 59 3.82 -7.45 -7.85
C ILE A 59 4.03 -8.89 -8.36
N ASN A 60 5.10 -9.56 -7.92
CA ASN A 60 5.38 -10.96 -8.26
C ASN A 60 4.57 -11.94 -7.41
#